data_AF-A0A7S3CQ08-F1
#
_entry.id   AF-A0A7S3CQ08-F1
#
_cell.length_a   1.000
_cell.length_b   1.000
_cell.length_c   1.000
_cell.angle_alpha   90.00
_cell.angle_beta   90.00
_cell.angle_gamma   90.00
#
_symmetry.space_group_name_H-M   'P 1'
#
loop_
_entity.id
_entity.type
_entity.pdbx_description
1 polymer ?
#
loop_
_entity_poly.entity_id
_entity_poly.type
_entity_poly.pdbx_seq_one_letter_code
_entity_poly.pdbx_strand_id
1 'polypeptide(L)'
;MKDSTMERDTSRDPKFLFCFSMKCAVIFFGVYILFDLLIECALAYFISQNEYLDEPYEIFYYVYIILLLPLFISATLFMLYFCERDGSYERNKLSLAVFLAFISSLLIFIWIVVYVCFIYQFEDVYIGFGERAEEGQEETNYSKISKTDYIVIFGSWSLVSATFYLISWLDTKDFVSRNHGYQTSR
;
A
#
# COMPACT_ATOMS: atom_id res chain seq x y z
N MET A 1 46.22 8.45 -25.61
CA MET A 1 45.19 9.11 -24.77
C MET A 1 44.43 8.00 -24.08
N LYS A 2 44.80 7.67 -22.84
CA LYS A 2 44.16 6.60 -22.07
C LYS A 2 42.84 7.15 -21.55
N ASP A 3 41.75 6.59 -22.06
CA ASP A 3 40.41 6.82 -21.54
C ASP A 3 40.38 6.20 -20.14
N SER A 4 40.54 7.06 -19.13
CA SER A 4 40.36 6.66 -17.74
C SER A 4 38.87 6.50 -17.52
N THR A 5 38.37 5.28 -17.72
CA THR A 5 37.14 4.82 -17.08
C THR A 5 37.31 5.06 -15.59
N MET A 6 36.79 6.19 -15.13
CA MET A 6 36.67 6.52 -13.71
C MET A 6 35.88 5.39 -13.09
N GLU A 7 36.60 4.49 -12.42
CA GLU A 7 36.03 3.42 -11.62
C GLU A 7 35.07 4.11 -10.65
N ARG A 8 33.75 3.92 -10.86
CA ARG A 8 32.76 4.45 -9.93
C ARG A 8 33.01 3.76 -8.61
N ASP A 9 33.55 4.51 -7.66
CA ASP A 9 33.73 4.08 -6.28
C ASP A 9 32.34 3.77 -5.69
N THR A 10 31.92 2.52 -5.86
CA THR A 10 30.62 1.96 -5.43
C THR A 10 30.52 1.89 -3.90
N SER A 11 31.61 2.16 -3.17
CA SER A 11 31.63 2.23 -1.71
C SER A 11 30.79 3.39 -1.14
N ARG A 12 30.50 4.41 -1.96
CA ARG A 12 29.65 5.57 -1.61
C ARG A 12 28.22 5.48 -2.13
N ASP A 13 27.84 4.36 -2.77
CA ASP A 13 26.46 4.19 -3.21
C ASP A 13 25.54 4.17 -1.97
N PRO A 14 24.46 4.97 -1.97
CA PRO A 14 23.54 5.02 -0.84
C PRO A 14 23.00 3.61 -0.54
N LYS A 15 22.89 3.31 0.76
CA LYS A 15 22.37 2.03 1.24
C LYS A 15 21.00 2.25 1.87
N PHE A 16 20.03 1.45 1.46
CA PHE A 16 18.73 1.34 2.13
C PHE A 16 18.86 0.39 3.32
N LEU A 17 18.32 0.77 4.49
CA LEU A 17 18.41 0.02 5.75
C LEU A 17 19.83 -0.51 6.05
N PHE A 18 20.86 0.34 5.86
CA PHE A 18 22.28 0.09 6.14
C PHE A 18 22.98 -1.03 5.34
N CYS A 19 22.26 -1.94 4.70
CA CYS A 19 22.84 -3.15 4.08
C CYS A 19 22.56 -3.33 2.58
N PHE A 20 21.52 -2.70 2.00
CA PHE A 20 21.11 -2.99 0.62
C PHE A 20 21.41 -1.82 -0.33
N SER A 21 21.87 -2.12 -1.55
CA SER A 21 22.00 -1.11 -2.62
C SER A 21 20.64 -0.49 -2.96
N MET A 22 20.57 0.82 -3.18
CA MET A 22 19.31 1.50 -3.55
C MET A 22 18.60 0.85 -4.75
N LYS A 23 19.32 0.30 -5.72
CA LYS A 23 18.69 -0.38 -6.87
C LYS A 23 17.88 -1.60 -6.44
N CYS A 24 18.41 -2.37 -5.48
CA CYS A 24 17.72 -3.53 -4.92
C CYS A 24 16.51 -3.09 -4.09
N ALA A 25 16.64 -2.01 -3.31
CA ALA A 25 15.55 -1.44 -2.54
C ALA A 25 14.39 -0.97 -3.43
N VAL A 26 14.69 -0.28 -4.54
CA VAL A 26 13.67 0.15 -5.50
C VAL A 26 12.90 -1.06 -6.03
N ILE A 27 13.57 -2.11 -6.51
CA ILE A 27 12.90 -3.35 -6.96
C ILE A 27 12.02 -3.93 -5.85
N PHE A 28 12.53 -3.98 -4.62
CA PHE A 28 11.80 -4.49 -3.47
C PHE A 28 10.52 -3.70 -3.19
N PHE A 29 10.57 -2.35 -3.23
CA PHE A 29 9.38 -1.51 -3.06
C PHE A 29 8.31 -1.82 -4.09
N GLY A 30 8.72 -2.10 -5.32
CA GLY A 30 7.82 -2.52 -6.39
C GLY A 30 7.08 -3.79 -6.14
N VAL A 31 7.85 -4.83 -5.81
CA VAL A 31 7.30 -6.14 -5.49
C VAL A 31 6.35 -6.02 -4.30
N TYR A 32 6.71 -5.22 -3.29
CA TYR A 32 5.85 -4.97 -2.15
C TYR A 32 4.54 -4.26 -2.55
N ILE A 33 4.59 -3.18 -3.34
CA ILE A 33 3.38 -2.48 -3.83
C ILE A 33 2.46 -3.42 -4.60
N LEU A 34 3.02 -4.26 -5.48
CA LEU A 34 2.23 -5.23 -6.25
C LEU A 34 1.58 -6.28 -5.34
N PHE A 35 2.33 -6.79 -4.37
CA PHE A 35 1.83 -7.79 -3.43
C PHE A 35 0.76 -7.22 -2.49
N ASP A 36 0.98 -6.00 -1.98
CA ASP A 36 0.03 -5.26 -1.15
C ASP A 36 -1.26 -4.99 -1.93
N LEU A 37 -1.18 -4.55 -3.20
CA LEU A 37 -2.35 -4.38 -4.05
C LEU A 37 -3.15 -5.68 -4.23
N LEU A 38 -2.46 -6.82 -4.42
CA LEU A 38 -3.14 -8.12 -4.56
C LEU A 38 -3.85 -8.54 -3.26
N ILE A 39 -3.24 -8.32 -2.11
CA ILE A 39 -3.85 -8.57 -0.80
C ILE A 39 -5.07 -7.68 -0.62
N GLU A 40 -4.94 -6.37 -0.88
CA GLU A 40 -6.03 -5.40 -0.75
C GLU A 40 -7.19 -5.71 -1.70
N CYS A 41 -6.92 -6.17 -2.93
CA CYS A 41 -7.96 -6.66 -3.83
C CYS A 41 -8.66 -7.93 -3.31
N ALA A 42 -7.92 -8.87 -2.72
CA ALA A 42 -8.51 -10.06 -2.11
C ALA A 42 -9.39 -9.72 -0.90
N LEU A 43 -8.93 -8.80 -0.04
CA LEU A 43 -9.72 -8.28 1.07
C LEU A 43 -10.99 -7.58 0.59
N ALA A 44 -10.89 -6.73 -0.44
CA ALA A 44 -12.05 -6.09 -1.04
C ALA A 44 -13.08 -7.10 -1.57
N TYR A 45 -12.62 -8.20 -2.17
CA TYR A 45 -13.50 -9.29 -2.58
C TYR A 45 -14.21 -9.93 -1.39
N PHE A 46 -13.49 -10.26 -0.31
CA PHE A 46 -14.12 -10.82 0.90
C PHE A 46 -15.12 -9.84 1.55
N ILE A 47 -14.80 -8.55 1.56
CA ILE A 47 -15.70 -7.50 2.03
C ILE A 47 -16.99 -7.48 1.19
N SER A 48 -16.89 -7.57 -0.14
CA SER A 48 -18.07 -7.58 -1.03
C SER A 48 -18.96 -8.81 -0.91
N GLN A 49 -18.55 -9.82 -0.15
CA GLN A 49 -19.32 -11.05 0.08
C GLN A 49 -19.86 -11.12 1.51
N ASN A 50 -19.70 -10.04 2.28
CA ASN A 50 -20.06 -9.95 3.69
C ASN A 50 -21.26 -9.02 3.86
N GLU A 51 -22.46 -9.60 3.97
CA GLU A 51 -23.71 -8.85 4.08
C GLU A 51 -23.79 -7.98 5.34
N TYR A 52 -23.08 -8.36 6.40
CA TYR A 52 -23.03 -7.57 7.63
C TYR A 52 -22.28 -6.24 7.46
N LEU A 53 -21.26 -6.19 6.59
CA LEU A 53 -20.53 -4.97 6.27
C LEU A 53 -21.26 -4.06 5.27
N ASP A 54 -22.34 -4.54 4.67
CA ASP A 54 -23.19 -3.77 3.77
C ASP A 54 -24.32 -3.04 4.51
N GLU A 55 -24.52 -3.30 5.80
CA GLU A 55 -25.59 -2.72 6.61
C GLU A 55 -25.07 -1.57 7.50
N PRO A 56 -25.75 -0.39 7.58
CA PRO A 56 -27.03 -0.02 6.95
C PRO A 56 -26.96 0.45 5.49
N TYR A 57 -25.75 0.74 4.99
CA TYR A 57 -25.51 1.17 3.62
C TYR A 57 -24.28 0.44 3.09
N GLU A 58 -24.30 0.02 1.82
CA GLU A 58 -23.20 -0.63 1.08
C GLU A 58 -21.94 0.27 0.92
N ILE A 59 -21.79 1.31 1.76
CA ILE A 59 -20.77 2.33 1.65
C ILE A 59 -19.36 1.81 1.99
N PHE A 60 -19.24 0.77 2.82
CA PHE A 60 -17.95 0.26 3.25
C PHE A 60 -17.12 -0.20 2.06
N TYR A 61 -17.68 -1.11 1.26
CA TYR A 61 -17.05 -1.67 0.08
C TYR A 61 -16.75 -0.60 -0.98
N TYR A 62 -17.72 0.26 -1.33
CA TYR A 62 -17.52 1.26 -2.37
C TYR A 62 -16.42 2.28 -2.01
N VAL A 63 -16.41 2.76 -0.76
CA VAL A 63 -15.36 3.69 -0.31
C VAL A 63 -14.02 2.96 -0.29
N TYR A 64 -13.97 1.71 0.19
CA TYR A 64 -12.75 0.90 0.16
C TYR A 64 -12.15 0.83 -1.25
N ILE A 65 -12.94 0.44 -2.25
CA ILE A 65 -12.49 0.37 -3.66
C ILE A 65 -12.00 1.72 -4.18
N ILE A 66 -12.66 2.83 -3.85
CA ILE A 66 -12.21 4.17 -4.24
C ILE A 66 -10.85 4.49 -3.61
N LEU A 67 -10.65 4.12 -2.34
CA LEU A 67 -9.40 4.32 -1.62
C LEU A 67 -8.26 3.43 -2.14
N LEU A 68 -8.56 2.34 -2.85
CA LEU A 68 -7.57 1.49 -3.54
C LEU A 68 -7.04 2.10 -4.85
N LEU A 69 -7.76 3.06 -5.45
CA LEU A 69 -7.34 3.67 -6.73
C LEU A 69 -5.93 4.28 -6.71
N PRO A 70 -5.51 5.04 -5.67
CA PRO A 70 -4.15 5.56 -5.62
C PRO A 70 -3.08 4.44 -5.52
N LEU A 71 -3.38 3.32 -4.86
CA LEU A 71 -2.50 2.14 -4.82
C LEU A 71 -2.40 1.47 -6.19
N PHE A 72 -3.50 1.36 -6.92
CA PHE A 72 -3.49 0.86 -8.30
C PHE A 72 -2.67 1.77 -9.25
N ILE A 73 -2.83 3.09 -9.12
CA ILE A 73 -2.03 4.07 -9.88
C ILE A 73 -0.55 3.95 -9.48
N SER A 74 -0.25 3.77 -8.20
CA SER A 74 1.11 3.53 -7.70
C SER A 74 1.75 2.32 -8.38
N ALA A 75 1.06 1.17 -8.37
CA ALA A 75 1.52 -0.05 -9.03
C ALA A 75 1.75 0.16 -10.53
N THR A 76 0.86 0.89 -11.21
CA THR A 76 0.98 1.20 -12.64
C THR A 76 2.21 2.07 -12.94
N LEU A 77 2.40 3.16 -12.18
CA LEU A 77 3.57 4.03 -12.31
C LEU A 77 4.87 3.26 -12.07
N PHE A 78 4.84 2.34 -11.11
CA PHE A 78 5.97 1.50 -10.81
C PHE A 78 6.28 0.52 -11.96
N MET A 79 5.27 -0.13 -12.54
CA MET A 79 5.46 -0.98 -13.71
C MET A 79 6.01 -0.21 -14.91
N LEU A 80 5.53 1.01 -15.15
CA LEU A 80 6.05 1.89 -16.20
C LEU A 80 7.53 2.23 -15.97
N TYR A 81 7.94 2.48 -14.72
CA TYR A 81 9.33 2.73 -14.37
C TYR A 81 10.26 1.57 -14.77
N PHE A 82 9.80 0.32 -14.67
CA PHE A 82 10.59 -0.87 -15.07
C PHE A 82 10.64 -1.09 -16.59
N CYS A 83 9.63 -0.63 -17.31
CA CYS A 83 9.56 -0.74 -18.77
C CYS A 83 10.31 0.38 -19.49
N GLU A 84 10.46 1.55 -18.86
CA GLU A 84 11.13 2.72 -19.42
C GLU A 84 12.66 2.68 -19.22
N ARG A 85 13.39 3.43 -20.04
CA ARG A 85 14.85 3.55 -19.92
C ARG A 85 15.19 4.47 -18.75
N ASP A 86 16.16 4.10 -17.92
CA ASP A 86 16.60 4.89 -16.76
C ASP A 86 16.89 6.36 -17.13
N GLY A 87 16.03 7.28 -16.69
CA GLY A 87 16.18 8.73 -16.84
C GLY A 87 15.75 9.49 -15.57
N SER A 88 15.93 10.81 -15.55
CA SER A 88 15.64 11.66 -14.38
C SER A 88 14.15 11.90 -14.17
N TYR A 89 13.36 11.93 -15.24
CA TYR A 89 11.90 12.08 -15.17
C TYR A 89 11.22 10.84 -14.58
N GLU A 90 11.74 9.67 -14.93
CA GLU A 90 11.29 8.35 -14.55
C GLU A 90 11.52 8.11 -13.04
N ARG A 91 12.63 8.63 -12.49
CA ARG A 91 12.92 8.59 -11.04
C ARG A 91 11.97 9.46 -10.21
N ASN A 92 11.45 10.56 -10.77
CA ASN A 92 10.41 11.34 -10.09
C ASN A 92 9.07 10.59 -10.03
N LYS A 93 8.73 9.83 -11.07
CA LYS A 93 7.54 8.94 -11.05
C LYS A 93 7.64 7.90 -9.93
N LEU A 94 8.84 7.38 -9.66
CA LEU A 94 9.08 6.42 -8.58
C LEU A 94 8.74 6.99 -7.19
N SER A 95 9.25 8.19 -6.87
CA SER A 95 8.93 8.85 -5.59
C SER A 95 7.43 9.13 -5.47
N LEU A 96 6.79 9.57 -6.56
CA LEU A 96 5.35 9.80 -6.60
C LEU A 96 4.56 8.49 -6.39
N ALA A 97 4.97 7.39 -7.01
CA ALA A 97 4.33 6.09 -6.85
C ALA A 97 4.32 5.65 -5.38
N VAL A 98 5.47 5.67 -4.71
CA VAL A 98 5.56 5.27 -3.29
C VAL A 98 4.71 6.19 -2.40
N PHE A 99 4.65 7.49 -2.71
CA PHE A 99 3.80 8.43 -1.98
C PHE A 99 2.31 8.14 -2.14
N LEU A 100 1.85 7.77 -3.34
CA LEU A 100 0.45 7.40 -3.56
C LEU A 100 0.07 6.12 -2.80
N ALA A 101 0.98 5.13 -2.73
CA ALA A 101 0.77 3.94 -1.92
C ALA A 101 0.63 4.28 -0.44
N PHE A 102 1.50 5.15 0.09
CA PHE A 102 1.40 5.67 1.46
C PHE A 102 0.03 6.29 1.76
N ILE A 103 -0.43 7.20 0.89
CA ILE A 103 -1.71 7.89 1.08
C ILE A 103 -2.87 6.89 1.03
N SER A 104 -2.86 5.95 0.10
CA SER A 104 -3.90 4.91 0.00
C SER A 104 -3.97 4.08 1.29
N SER A 105 -2.85 3.50 1.75
CA SER A 105 -2.84 2.66 2.95
C SER A 105 -3.26 3.42 4.21
N LEU A 106 -2.85 4.69 4.34
CA LEU A 106 -3.25 5.52 5.48
C LEU A 106 -4.76 5.82 5.45
N LEU A 107 -5.31 6.14 4.28
CA LEU A 107 -6.75 6.39 4.13
C LEU A 107 -7.58 5.12 4.37
N ILE A 108 -7.11 3.96 3.90
CA ILE A 108 -7.76 2.66 4.18
C ILE A 108 -7.80 2.41 5.68
N PHE A 109 -6.69 2.60 6.39
CA PHE A 109 -6.66 2.46 7.86
C PHE A 109 -7.67 3.39 8.54
N ILE A 110 -7.66 4.68 8.19
CA ILE A 110 -8.61 5.66 8.74
C ILE A 110 -10.05 5.25 8.43
N TRP A 111 -10.33 4.78 7.22
CA TRP A 111 -11.66 4.35 6.82
C TRP A 111 -12.15 3.14 7.62
N ILE A 112 -11.30 2.12 7.82
CA ILE A 112 -11.62 0.95 8.66
C ILE A 112 -11.99 1.41 10.07
N VAL A 113 -11.16 2.27 10.69
CA VAL A 113 -11.42 2.78 12.05
C VAL A 113 -12.72 3.57 12.10
N VAL A 114 -12.92 4.50 11.15
CA VAL A 114 -14.12 5.36 11.13
C VAL A 114 -15.38 4.52 10.95
N TYR A 115 -15.37 3.60 10.00
CA TYR A 115 -16.53 2.78 9.72
C TYR A 115 -16.87 1.86 10.89
N VAL A 116 -15.91 1.09 11.40
CA VAL A 116 -16.15 0.11 12.48
C VAL A 116 -16.58 0.78 13.79
N CYS A 117 -15.98 1.92 14.14
CA CYS A 117 -16.28 2.62 15.38
C CYS A 117 -17.60 3.41 15.32
N PHE A 118 -17.92 4.05 14.19
CA PHE A 118 -18.98 5.06 14.14
C PHE A 118 -20.16 4.71 13.22
N ILE A 119 -19.95 3.89 12.19
CA ILE A 119 -21.00 3.57 11.20
C ILE A 119 -21.57 2.17 11.45
N TYR A 120 -20.70 1.22 11.78
CA TYR A 120 -21.06 -0.17 11.97
C TYR A 120 -21.95 -0.35 13.20
N GLN A 121 -23.19 -0.78 12.95
CA GLN A 121 -24.28 -0.76 13.94
C GLN A 121 -24.24 -1.89 14.98
N PHE A 122 -23.54 -2.99 14.69
CA PHE A 122 -23.46 -4.14 15.58
C PHE A 122 -22.35 -3.96 16.63
N GLU A 123 -22.49 -4.62 17.78
CA GLU A 123 -21.50 -4.57 18.87
C GLU A 123 -20.21 -5.31 18.48
N ASP A 124 -20.34 -6.50 17.89
CA ASP A 124 -19.26 -7.30 17.34
C ASP A 124 -19.26 -7.27 15.81
N VAL A 125 -18.07 -7.32 15.21
CA VAL A 125 -17.90 -7.39 13.76
C VAL A 125 -18.02 -8.83 13.29
N TYR A 126 -18.92 -9.05 12.34
CA TYR A 126 -19.15 -10.35 11.72
C TYR A 126 -18.21 -10.52 10.53
N ILE A 127 -17.36 -11.55 10.60
CA ILE A 127 -16.44 -11.94 9.53
C ILE A 127 -16.91 -13.27 8.97
N GLY A 128 -17.19 -13.29 7.68
CA GLY A 128 -17.69 -14.46 6.99
C GLY A 128 -18.01 -14.12 5.55
N PHE A 129 -18.63 -15.07 4.86
CA PHE A 129 -19.05 -14.92 3.49
C PHE A 129 -20.38 -15.65 3.28
N GLY A 130 -21.24 -15.08 2.43
CA GLY A 130 -22.54 -15.66 2.06
C GLY A 130 -23.71 -15.04 2.81
N GLU A 131 -24.89 -15.65 2.61
CA GLU A 131 -26.15 -15.15 3.15
C GLU A 131 -26.15 -15.18 4.68
N ARG A 132 -26.69 -14.10 5.27
CA ARG A 132 -26.96 -13.97 6.70
C ARG A 132 -28.04 -14.97 7.13
N ALA A 133 -27.91 -15.51 8.34
CA ALA A 133 -28.92 -16.40 8.88
C ALA A 133 -30.25 -15.65 9.11
N GLU A 134 -31.37 -16.30 8.77
CA GLU A 134 -32.69 -15.74 9.06
C GLU A 134 -32.93 -15.64 10.57
N GLU A 135 -33.84 -14.75 10.98
CA GLU A 135 -34.15 -14.53 12.39
C GLU A 135 -34.58 -15.84 13.08
N GLY A 136 -33.80 -16.28 14.07
CA GLY A 136 -34.03 -17.53 14.81
C GLY A 136 -33.22 -18.74 14.32
N GLN A 137 -32.39 -18.59 13.29
CA GLN A 137 -31.43 -19.61 12.85
C GLN A 137 -30.04 -19.37 13.45
N GLU A 138 -29.23 -20.43 13.54
CA GLU A 138 -27.83 -20.31 13.95
C GLU A 138 -26.97 -19.74 12.81
N GLU A 139 -26.10 -18.79 13.14
CA GLU A 139 -25.12 -18.22 12.21
C GLU A 139 -23.99 -19.21 11.94
N THR A 140 -24.05 -19.92 10.80
CA THR A 140 -23.04 -20.94 10.44
C THR A 140 -21.88 -20.38 9.62
N ASN A 141 -22.11 -19.28 8.89
CA ASN A 141 -21.17 -18.75 7.89
C ASN A 141 -20.32 -17.60 8.41
N TYR A 142 -20.67 -17.05 9.58
CA TYR A 142 -20.04 -15.89 10.18
C TYR A 142 -19.44 -16.21 11.55
N SER A 143 -18.22 -15.72 11.76
CA SER A 143 -17.58 -15.65 13.07
C SER A 143 -17.64 -14.21 13.59
N LYS A 144 -17.90 -14.05 14.88
CA LYS A 144 -17.95 -12.74 15.53
C LYS A 144 -16.59 -12.43 16.16
N ILE A 145 -16.11 -11.21 15.97
CA ILE A 145 -14.95 -10.69 16.69
C ILE A 145 -15.25 -9.30 17.23
N SER A 146 -14.58 -8.91 18.30
CA SER A 146 -14.76 -7.57 18.85
C SER A 146 -14.32 -6.49 17.85
N LYS A 147 -14.93 -5.30 17.90
CA LYS A 147 -14.51 -4.16 17.06
C LYS A 147 -13.02 -3.84 17.21
N THR A 148 -12.50 -3.92 18.43
CA THR A 148 -11.10 -3.68 18.73
C THR A 148 -10.21 -4.71 18.03
N ASP A 149 -10.56 -5.99 18.11
CA ASP A 149 -9.80 -7.05 17.44
C ASP A 149 -9.86 -6.89 15.91
N TYR A 150 -11.01 -6.52 15.36
CA TYR A 150 -11.12 -6.25 13.92
C TYR A 150 -10.17 -5.14 13.46
N ILE A 151 -10.17 -4.00 14.18
CA ILE A 151 -9.28 -2.88 13.86
C ILE A 151 -7.81 -3.27 14.03
N VAL A 152 -7.48 -4.04 15.06
CA VAL A 152 -6.10 -4.51 15.27
C VAL A 152 -5.69 -5.48 14.18
N ILE A 153 -6.51 -6.44 13.78
CA ILE A 153 -6.15 -7.45 12.78
C ILE A 153 -6.07 -6.82 11.38
N PHE A 154 -7.14 -6.16 10.93
CA PHE A 154 -7.23 -5.63 9.56
C PHE A 154 -6.63 -4.24 9.42
N GLY A 155 -6.82 -3.37 10.41
CA GLY A 155 -6.25 -2.02 10.37
C GLY A 155 -4.74 -1.99 10.58
N SER A 156 -4.17 -2.91 11.38
CA SER A 156 -2.71 -2.92 11.57
C SER A 156 -1.96 -3.22 10.27
N TRP A 157 -2.51 -4.07 9.39
CA TRP A 157 -1.90 -4.34 8.08
C TRP A 157 -1.71 -3.04 7.29
N SER A 158 -2.79 -2.28 7.10
CA SER A 158 -2.74 -1.00 6.37
C SER A 158 -1.85 0.03 7.07
N LEU A 159 -1.79 0.04 8.40
CA LEU A 159 -0.91 0.95 9.15
C LEU A 159 0.57 0.58 9.02
N VAL A 160 0.90 -0.72 9.03
CA VAL A 160 2.26 -1.22 8.78
C VAL A 160 2.68 -0.89 7.35
N SER A 161 1.82 -1.14 6.35
CA SER A 161 2.07 -0.76 4.95
C SER A 161 2.28 0.74 4.81
N ALA A 162 1.44 1.58 5.42
CA ALA A 162 1.60 3.03 5.42
C ALA A 162 2.95 3.46 6.02
N THR A 163 3.35 2.88 7.15
CA THR A 163 4.63 3.20 7.79
C THR A 163 5.81 2.81 6.89
N PHE A 164 5.74 1.62 6.29
CA PHE A 164 6.73 1.16 5.33
C PHE A 164 6.85 2.08 4.11
N TYR A 165 5.73 2.49 3.53
CA TYR A 165 5.72 3.42 2.39
C TYR A 165 6.22 4.80 2.75
N LEU A 166 5.94 5.29 3.95
CA LEU A 166 6.47 6.58 4.41
C LEU A 166 8.00 6.56 4.46
N ILE A 167 8.59 5.52 5.05
CA ILE A 167 10.05 5.34 5.12
C ILE A 167 10.62 5.21 3.69
N SER A 168 10.02 4.35 2.87
CA SER A 168 10.43 4.13 1.48
C SER A 168 10.32 5.41 0.64
N TRP A 169 9.33 6.26 0.92
CA TRP A 169 9.16 7.54 0.25
C TRP A 169 10.27 8.53 0.62
N LEU A 170 10.63 8.61 1.90
CA LEU A 170 11.76 9.45 2.34
C LEU A 170 13.06 9.02 1.65
N ASP A 171 13.32 7.71 1.57
CA ASP A 171 14.52 7.17 0.93
C ASP A 171 14.53 7.37 -0.60
N THR A 172 13.39 7.20 -1.27
CA THR A 172 13.26 7.47 -2.71
C THR A 172 13.37 8.95 -3.03
N LYS A 173 12.81 9.84 -2.22
CA LYS A 173 12.95 11.30 -2.36
C LYS A 173 14.40 11.74 -2.21
N ASP A 174 15.11 11.20 -1.23
CA ASP A 174 16.54 11.44 -1.03
C ASP A 174 17.37 10.96 -2.22
N PHE A 175 17.07 9.77 -2.74
CA PHE A 175 17.72 9.21 -3.93
C PHE A 175 17.52 10.09 -5.16
N VAL A 176 16.31 10.59 -5.38
CA VAL A 176 15.96 11.49 -6.49
C VAL A 176 16.74 12.80 -6.38
N SER A 177 16.74 13.44 -5.20
CA SER A 177 17.42 14.71 -4.94
C SER A 177 18.92 14.63 -5.24
N ARG A 178 19.59 13.58 -4.76
CA ARG A 178 21.03 13.38 -4.96
C ARG A 178 21.40 13.22 -6.43
N ASN A 179 20.57 12.51 -7.20
CA ASN A 179 20.83 12.28 -8.62
C ASN A 179 20.53 13.51 -9.50
N HIS A 180 19.66 14.42 -9.08
CA HIS A 180 19.47 15.70 -9.76
C HIS A 180 20.71 16.60 -9.66
N GLY A 181 21.41 16.63 -8.52
CA GLY A 181 22.63 17.43 -8.34
C GLY A 181 23.83 16.98 -9.20
N TYR A 182 23.85 15.72 -9.64
CA TYR A 182 24.91 15.20 -10.53
C TYR A 182 24.70 15.59 -12.01
N GLN A 183 23.49 15.96 -12.43
CA GLN A 183 23.22 16.35 -13.82
C GLN A 183 23.53 17.83 -14.11
N THR A 184 23.51 18.71 -13.09
CA THR A 184 23.82 20.15 -13.24
C THR A 184 25.31 20.46 -13.16
N SER A 185 26.15 19.48 -12.84
CA SER A 185 27.62 19.60 -12.72
C SER A 185 28.39 19.03 -13.92
N ARG A 186 27.69 18.68 -15.02
CA ARG A 186 28.27 18.30 -16.30
C ARG A 186 28.08 19.37 -17.35
#